data_AF-A0A542S4G0-F1
#
_entry.id   AF-A0A542S4G0-F1
#
_cell.length_a   1.000
_cell.length_b   1.000
_cell.length_c   1.000
_cell.angle_alpha   90.00
_cell.angle_beta   90.00
_cell.angle_gamma   90.00
#
_symmetry.space_group_name_H-M   'P 1'
#
loop_
_entity.id
_entity.type
_entity.pdbx_description
1 polymer ?
#
loop_
_entity_poly.entity_id
_entity_poly.type
_entity_poly.pdbx_seq_one_letter_code
_entity_poly.pdbx_strand_id
1 'polypeptide(L)'
;MNPQNRKRKSLFTLGAGLLTASLLAFAAPAHASSEWQDGSSQSDTILDCWTGQPSTGVTANTGWWSPTGEVPKVGEPFLLHGYVGLVGLPCSSGVTVVPELVFDETAFGYPDEPVKWGINAIDDPTPTFSTDPVELTRGPNNGIAIASVNGQAITLKRGQIFEFQVPVVAKRALKGTATPAPSCYERTAGIAACPVATSGDHLQVAFQVAGHGGDKNFVTPYVPLFAAGTDTGGGAGGGGGAIAKATSSTSATFKVSARKKGKATVTVQASAAPTGEVVVRDLARKGRIVARGTLSAGHHGVLTLKVAKLGKGKHRLVAQYAGSPGVQPSTSAVRKLRLK
;
A
#
# COMPACT_ATOMS: atom_id res chain seq x y z
N MET A 1 41.10 33.00 -70.93
CA MET A 1 40.09 33.18 -72.01
C MET A 1 39.40 31.85 -72.22
N ASN A 2 38.10 31.78 -71.89
CA ASN A 2 37.16 30.74 -72.35
C ASN A 2 37.04 30.82 -73.90
N PRO A 3 36.49 29.85 -74.67
CA PRO A 3 35.50 28.83 -74.28
C PRO A 3 35.55 27.44 -74.98
N GLN A 4 34.77 26.51 -74.43
CA GLN A 4 33.88 25.51 -75.05
C GLN A 4 34.19 24.96 -76.48
N ASN A 5 34.03 23.64 -76.67
CA ASN A 5 32.76 23.00 -77.12
C ASN A 5 33.00 21.70 -77.93
N ARG A 6 32.28 20.61 -77.58
CA ARG A 6 31.50 19.68 -78.47
C ARG A 6 31.68 18.16 -78.27
N LYS A 7 30.53 17.57 -77.90
CA LYS A 7 29.83 16.39 -78.48
C LYS A 7 30.32 14.96 -78.14
N ARG A 8 29.45 14.20 -77.46
CA ARG A 8 28.57 13.09 -77.96
C ARG A 8 28.04 12.31 -76.73
N LYS A 9 26.73 12.30 -76.44
CA LYS A 9 25.76 11.18 -76.66
C LYS A 9 26.44 9.81 -76.58
N SER A 10 26.15 8.91 -75.65
CA SER A 10 24.90 8.18 -75.38
C SER A 10 25.29 7.13 -74.31
N LEU A 11 24.50 6.67 -73.31
CA LEU A 11 23.34 5.77 -73.39
C LEU A 11 23.11 5.21 -71.96
N PHE A 12 21.88 4.77 -71.69
CA PHE A 12 21.41 3.88 -70.61
C PHE A 12 21.20 4.42 -69.19
N THR A 13 20.00 4.97 -69.04
CA THR A 13 19.05 4.81 -67.94
C THR A 13 18.90 3.36 -67.46
N LEU A 14 18.93 3.11 -66.15
CA LEU A 14 17.98 2.23 -65.44
C LEU A 14 18.05 2.52 -63.93
N GLY A 15 16.86 2.72 -63.35
CA GLY A 15 16.66 3.45 -62.12
C GLY A 15 16.98 2.67 -60.85
N ALA A 16 17.63 3.34 -59.92
CA ALA A 16 17.64 2.96 -58.52
C ALA A 16 16.36 3.49 -57.86
N GLY A 17 15.33 2.65 -57.81
CA GLY A 17 14.19 2.89 -56.93
C GLY A 17 14.65 2.72 -55.49
N LEU A 18 14.80 3.84 -54.76
CA LEU A 18 14.91 3.82 -53.30
C LEU A 18 13.57 3.35 -52.73
N LEU A 19 13.49 2.08 -52.38
CA LEU A 19 12.52 1.55 -51.43
C LEU A 19 12.98 1.95 -50.02
N THR A 20 12.59 3.14 -49.59
CA THR A 20 12.58 3.51 -48.17
C THR A 20 11.49 2.69 -47.48
N ALA A 21 11.87 1.51 -46.98
CA ALA A 21 11.04 0.76 -46.05
C ALA A 21 11.00 1.54 -44.72
N SER A 22 9.95 2.35 -44.56
CA SER A 22 9.59 2.97 -43.29
C SER A 22 9.22 1.87 -42.30
N LEU A 23 10.21 1.39 -41.55
CA LEU A 23 9.98 0.65 -40.30
C LEU A 23 9.32 1.63 -39.30
N LEU A 24 8.00 1.71 -39.36
CA LEU A 24 7.18 2.13 -38.24
C LEU A 24 7.33 1.04 -37.18
N ALA A 25 8.39 1.14 -36.39
CA ALA A 25 8.46 0.46 -35.11
C ALA A 25 7.30 0.99 -34.28
N PHE A 26 6.22 0.22 -34.18
CA PHE A 26 5.23 0.39 -33.12
C PHE A 26 5.98 0.13 -31.82
N ALA A 27 6.51 1.18 -31.22
CA ALA A 27 6.89 1.16 -29.82
C ALA A 27 5.59 0.82 -29.07
N ALA A 28 5.45 -0.43 -28.64
CA ALA A 28 4.45 -0.77 -27.65
C ALA A 28 4.64 0.22 -26.49
N PRO A 29 3.58 0.90 -26.01
CA PRO A 29 3.71 1.73 -24.83
C PRO A 29 4.32 0.87 -23.74
N ALA A 30 5.47 1.33 -23.20
CA ALA A 30 6.04 0.76 -22.01
C ALA A 30 5.04 1.03 -20.88
N HIS A 31 4.10 0.10 -20.67
CA HIS A 31 3.24 0.14 -19.50
C HIS A 31 4.15 -0.03 -18.30
N ALA A 32 4.25 1.01 -17.46
CA ALA A 32 4.82 0.88 -16.14
C ALA A 32 4.11 -0.31 -15.47
N SER A 33 4.87 -1.25 -14.92
CA SER A 33 4.30 -2.37 -14.16
C SER A 33 3.32 -1.80 -13.15
N SER A 34 2.06 -2.22 -13.22
CA SER A 34 1.03 -1.73 -12.32
C SER A 34 1.43 -2.02 -10.87
N GLU A 35 1.33 -1.00 -10.02
CA GLU A 35 1.70 -1.06 -8.60
C GLU A 35 0.50 -1.47 -7.75
N TRP A 36 0.73 -2.27 -6.72
CA TRP A 36 -0.28 -2.61 -5.72
C TRP A 36 -0.79 -1.34 -5.03
N GLN A 37 -2.11 -1.25 -4.89
CA GLN A 37 -2.79 -0.21 -4.14
C GLN A 37 -3.04 -0.72 -2.72
N ASP A 38 -2.07 -0.49 -1.85
CA ASP A 38 -2.14 -0.91 -0.45
C ASP A 38 -3.14 -0.07 0.35
N GLY A 39 -3.81 -0.74 1.27
CA GLY A 39 -4.70 -0.15 2.25
C GLY A 39 -3.98 0.18 3.55
N SER A 40 -4.70 -0.05 4.64
CA SER A 40 -4.18 0.09 5.99
C SER A 40 -3.40 -1.16 6.41
N SER A 41 -2.36 -0.96 7.20
CA SER A 41 -1.70 -2.05 7.93
C SER A 41 -2.19 -2.08 9.37
N GLN A 42 -2.32 -3.29 9.93
CA GLN A 42 -2.63 -3.49 11.35
C GLN A 42 -1.69 -4.53 11.94
N SER A 43 -1.45 -4.42 13.24
CA SER A 43 -0.65 -5.39 14.00
C SER A 43 -1.33 -5.67 15.33
N ASP A 44 -0.92 -6.76 15.96
CA ASP A 44 -1.20 -7.04 17.36
C ASP A 44 0.07 -6.87 18.22
N THR A 45 -0.10 -7.05 19.52
CA THR A 45 0.97 -6.99 20.51
C THR A 45 1.13 -8.35 21.17
N ILE A 46 2.37 -8.84 21.27
CA ILE A 46 2.75 -10.01 22.06
C ILE A 46 3.70 -9.60 23.18
N LEU A 47 3.92 -10.50 24.14
CA LEU A 47 5.11 -10.43 25.00
C LEU A 47 6.27 -11.13 24.29
N ASP A 48 7.35 -10.38 24.04
CA ASP A 48 8.58 -10.94 23.49
C ASP A 48 9.16 -11.99 24.46
N CYS A 49 9.39 -13.20 23.97
CA CYS A 49 9.72 -14.34 24.83
C CYS A 49 11.03 -14.17 25.60
N TRP A 50 11.99 -13.44 25.02
CA TRP A 50 13.29 -13.24 25.63
C TRP A 50 13.28 -12.12 26.67
N THR A 51 12.59 -11.02 26.38
CA THR A 51 12.62 -9.81 27.20
C THR A 51 11.43 -9.70 28.16
N GLY A 52 10.37 -10.47 27.94
CA GLY A 52 9.09 -10.34 28.64
C GLY A 52 8.42 -8.99 28.43
N GLN A 53 8.84 -8.20 27.44
CA GLN A 53 8.30 -6.87 27.17
C GLN A 53 7.32 -6.91 26.00
N PRO A 54 6.31 -6.01 25.97
CA PRO A 54 5.44 -5.86 24.82
C PRO A 54 6.21 -5.56 23.53
N SER A 55 5.89 -6.28 22.46
CA SER A 55 6.44 -6.12 21.12
C SER A 55 5.39 -6.40 20.06
N THR A 56 5.64 -6.02 18.81
CA THR A 56 4.73 -6.35 17.69
C THR A 56 4.74 -7.86 17.46
N GLY A 57 3.55 -8.48 17.41
CA GLY A 57 3.41 -9.91 17.14
C GLY A 57 3.33 -10.20 15.65
N VAL A 58 2.11 -10.29 15.15
CA VAL A 58 1.78 -10.37 13.73
C VAL A 58 1.52 -8.98 13.15
N THR A 59 1.82 -8.80 11.87
CA THR A 59 1.47 -7.60 11.11
C THR A 59 0.84 -8.02 9.80
N ALA A 60 -0.24 -7.34 9.41
CA ALA A 60 -0.97 -7.63 8.20
C ALA A 60 -1.29 -6.37 7.39
N ASN A 61 -1.48 -6.55 6.10
CA ASN A 61 -1.94 -5.54 5.15
C ASN A 61 -2.87 -6.18 4.11
N THR A 62 -3.60 -5.35 3.39
CA THR A 62 -4.45 -5.73 2.27
C THR A 62 -4.46 -4.61 1.24
N GLY A 63 -4.81 -4.95 0.02
CA GLY A 63 -4.69 -4.07 -1.13
C GLY A 63 -5.37 -4.67 -2.36
N TRP A 64 -5.25 -3.96 -3.46
CA TRP A 64 -5.74 -4.44 -4.75
C TRP A 64 -4.79 -4.04 -5.87
N TRP A 65 -4.88 -4.74 -7.00
CA TRP A 65 -4.05 -4.49 -8.16
C TRP A 65 -4.86 -4.66 -9.42
N SER A 66 -4.70 -3.74 -10.37
CA SER A 66 -5.28 -3.84 -11.69
C SER A 66 -4.18 -4.08 -12.73
N PRO A 67 -4.40 -4.95 -13.74
CA PRO A 67 -3.46 -5.13 -14.85
C PRO A 67 -3.11 -3.81 -15.57
N THR A 68 -4.04 -2.86 -15.61
CA THR A 68 -3.84 -1.58 -16.29
C THR A 68 -3.13 -0.54 -15.43
N GLY A 69 -3.03 -0.76 -14.11
CA GLY A 69 -2.60 0.25 -13.15
C GLY A 69 -3.62 1.36 -12.91
N GLU A 70 -4.76 1.31 -13.59
CA GLU A 70 -5.89 2.23 -13.42
C GLU A 70 -6.99 1.59 -12.56
N VAL A 71 -7.95 2.40 -12.13
CA VAL A 71 -9.18 1.91 -11.50
C VAL A 71 -9.91 0.99 -12.50
N PRO A 72 -10.18 -0.28 -12.15
CA PRO A 72 -10.85 -1.20 -13.06
C PRO A 72 -12.26 -0.71 -13.39
N LYS A 73 -12.77 -1.03 -14.57
CA LYS A 73 -14.20 -0.84 -14.86
C LYS A 73 -15.02 -2.02 -14.34
N VAL A 74 -16.32 -1.83 -14.21
CA VAL A 74 -17.26 -2.93 -14.01
C VAL A 74 -17.06 -3.98 -15.10
N GLY A 75 -16.90 -5.23 -14.69
CA GLY A 75 -16.60 -6.37 -15.56
C GLY A 75 -15.11 -6.57 -15.89
N GLU A 76 -14.23 -5.60 -15.59
CA GLU A 76 -12.78 -5.79 -15.77
C GLU A 76 -12.19 -6.57 -14.57
N PRO A 77 -11.31 -7.56 -14.83
CA PRO A 77 -10.67 -8.32 -13.78
C PRO A 77 -9.59 -7.51 -13.06
N PHE A 78 -9.52 -7.70 -11.75
CA PHE A 78 -8.45 -7.19 -10.91
C PHE A 78 -8.19 -8.15 -9.75
N LEU A 79 -7.08 -7.96 -9.05
CA LEU A 79 -6.67 -8.80 -7.93
C LEU A 79 -6.96 -8.08 -6.62
N LEU A 80 -7.53 -8.81 -5.68
CA LEU A 80 -7.46 -8.49 -4.25
C LEU A 80 -6.29 -9.25 -3.66
N HIS A 81 -5.59 -8.68 -2.68
CA HIS A 81 -4.60 -9.45 -1.92
C HIS A 81 -4.70 -9.17 -0.42
N GLY A 82 -4.13 -10.09 0.34
CA GLY A 82 -3.87 -9.90 1.75
C GLY A 82 -2.57 -10.59 2.11
N TYR A 83 -1.83 -9.99 3.03
CA TYR A 83 -0.68 -10.65 3.62
C TYR A 83 -0.62 -10.46 5.12
N VAL A 84 -0.12 -11.49 5.82
CA VAL A 84 0.10 -11.51 7.26
C VAL A 84 1.44 -12.15 7.56
N GLY A 85 2.25 -11.52 8.41
CA GLY A 85 3.57 -12.03 8.79
C GLY A 85 3.79 -12.03 10.29
N LEU A 86 4.50 -13.04 10.78
CA LEU A 86 4.95 -13.11 12.18
C LEU A 86 6.29 -12.39 12.31
N VAL A 87 6.26 -11.16 12.83
CA VAL A 87 7.46 -10.31 12.99
C VAL A 87 8.10 -10.46 14.37
N GLY A 88 7.26 -10.64 15.40
CA GLY A 88 7.67 -10.74 16.79
C GLY A 88 8.34 -12.07 17.16
N LEU A 89 8.84 -12.15 18.39
CA LEU A 89 9.38 -13.37 18.98
C LEU A 89 8.41 -13.91 20.05
N PRO A 90 7.37 -14.68 19.67
CA PRO A 90 6.52 -15.34 20.64
C PRO A 90 7.27 -16.46 21.35
N CYS A 91 6.74 -16.94 22.48
CA CYS A 91 7.27 -18.14 23.13
C CYS A 91 6.85 -19.45 22.45
N SER A 92 5.89 -19.38 21.53
CA SER A 92 5.53 -20.49 20.67
C SER A 92 6.48 -20.62 19.48
N SER A 93 6.43 -21.76 18.79
CA SER A 93 7.20 -21.99 17.56
C SER A 93 6.63 -21.30 16.31
N GLY A 94 5.45 -20.68 16.41
CA GLY A 94 4.77 -20.05 15.28
C GLY A 94 3.38 -19.53 15.62
N VAL A 95 2.67 -19.10 14.58
CA VAL A 95 1.29 -18.62 14.63
C VAL A 95 0.47 -19.36 13.59
N THR A 96 -0.75 -19.76 13.95
CA THR A 96 -1.73 -20.23 12.99
C THR A 96 -2.55 -19.05 12.52
N VAL A 97 -2.75 -18.94 11.20
CA VAL A 97 -3.51 -17.85 10.59
C VAL A 97 -4.65 -18.40 9.73
N VAL A 98 -5.80 -17.75 9.76
CA VAL A 98 -6.91 -18.01 8.84
C VAL A 98 -7.40 -16.65 8.32
N PRO A 99 -7.10 -16.29 7.06
CA PRO A 99 -7.62 -15.06 6.49
C PRO A 99 -9.08 -15.23 6.10
N GLU A 100 -9.89 -14.24 6.42
CA GLU A 100 -11.27 -14.13 5.99
C GLU A 100 -11.48 -12.83 5.23
N LEU A 101 -11.84 -12.92 3.95
CA LEU A 101 -12.17 -11.75 3.14
C LEU A 101 -13.60 -11.31 3.47
N VAL A 102 -13.75 -10.07 3.94
CA VAL A 102 -15.01 -9.49 4.38
C VAL A 102 -15.32 -8.25 3.55
N PHE A 103 -16.27 -8.39 2.63
CA PHE A 103 -16.75 -7.35 1.72
C PHE A 103 -18.17 -7.70 1.22
N ASP A 104 -18.79 -6.78 0.47
CA ASP A 104 -20.09 -7.04 -0.17
C ASP A 104 -19.92 -7.99 -1.36
N GLU A 105 -20.03 -9.30 -1.12
CA GLU A 105 -19.91 -10.35 -2.16
C GLU A 105 -20.88 -10.16 -3.33
N THR A 106 -22.02 -9.47 -3.14
CA THR A 106 -22.97 -9.21 -4.22
C THR A 106 -22.41 -8.25 -5.27
N ALA A 107 -21.44 -7.43 -4.88
CA ALA A 107 -20.76 -6.49 -5.76
C ALA A 107 -19.67 -7.15 -6.62
N PHE A 108 -19.38 -8.44 -6.46
CA PHE A 108 -18.26 -9.12 -7.13
C PHE A 108 -18.68 -10.40 -7.85
N GLY A 109 -18.01 -10.67 -8.97
CA GLY A 109 -17.92 -11.98 -9.59
C GLY A 109 -16.52 -12.55 -9.41
N TYR A 110 -16.43 -13.87 -9.47
CA TYR A 110 -15.16 -14.59 -9.40
C TYR A 110 -14.89 -15.18 -10.78
N PRO A 111 -13.89 -14.68 -11.52
CA PRO A 111 -13.46 -15.34 -12.75
C PRO A 111 -12.98 -16.76 -12.43
N ASP A 112 -12.96 -17.63 -13.45
CA ASP A 112 -12.43 -19.00 -13.35
C ASP A 112 -10.90 -19.00 -13.35
N GLU A 113 -10.33 -18.29 -12.37
CA GLU A 113 -8.90 -18.18 -12.12
C GLU A 113 -8.62 -18.59 -10.67
N PRO A 114 -7.60 -19.42 -10.42
CA PRO A 114 -7.33 -19.91 -9.07
C PRO A 114 -6.80 -18.80 -8.16
N VAL A 115 -7.08 -18.94 -6.87
CA VAL A 115 -6.41 -18.15 -5.83
C VAL A 115 -4.93 -18.49 -5.84
N LYS A 116 -4.08 -17.46 -5.93
CA LYS A 116 -2.63 -17.61 -5.77
C LYS A 116 -2.29 -17.42 -4.30
N TRP A 117 -1.34 -18.19 -3.78
CA TRP A 117 -0.91 -18.04 -2.39
C TRP A 117 0.54 -18.48 -2.19
N GLY A 118 1.19 -17.98 -1.15
CA GLY A 118 2.57 -18.36 -0.83
C GLY A 118 2.92 -18.11 0.63
N ILE A 119 3.83 -18.93 1.16
CA ILE A 119 4.51 -18.67 2.44
C ILE A 119 5.96 -18.34 2.13
N ASN A 120 6.32 -17.07 2.25
CA ASN A 120 7.64 -16.55 1.87
C ASN A 120 8.36 -15.96 3.09
N ALA A 121 9.63 -15.61 2.94
CA ALA A 121 10.31 -14.76 3.93
C ALA A 121 9.80 -13.30 3.79
N ILE A 122 9.77 -12.54 4.90
CA ILE A 122 9.26 -11.15 4.92
C ILE A 122 10.05 -10.22 3.97
N ASP A 123 11.31 -10.53 3.70
CA ASP A 123 12.22 -9.77 2.86
C ASP A 123 12.62 -10.50 1.57
N ASP A 124 11.87 -11.53 1.19
CA ASP A 124 12.10 -12.26 -0.07
C ASP A 124 11.90 -11.32 -1.27
N PRO A 125 12.95 -11.04 -2.08
CA PRO A 125 12.82 -10.19 -3.27
C PRO A 125 12.08 -10.90 -4.42
N THR A 126 11.87 -12.22 -4.32
CA THR A 126 11.31 -13.08 -5.36
C THR A 126 10.29 -14.04 -4.76
N PRO A 127 9.19 -13.53 -4.16
CA PRO A 127 8.19 -14.37 -3.52
C PRO A 127 7.62 -15.36 -4.53
N THR A 128 7.44 -16.60 -4.08
CA THR A 128 6.84 -17.66 -4.88
C THR A 128 5.37 -17.84 -4.51
N PHE A 129 4.56 -18.14 -5.52
CA PHE A 129 3.12 -18.37 -5.36
C PHE A 129 2.74 -19.71 -5.99
N SER A 130 1.99 -20.49 -5.23
CA SER A 130 1.30 -21.68 -5.70
C SER A 130 -0.12 -21.32 -6.17
N THR A 131 -0.67 -22.19 -7.00
CA THR A 131 -2.09 -22.22 -7.38
C THR A 131 -2.76 -23.52 -6.93
N ASP A 132 -2.08 -24.27 -6.06
CA ASP A 132 -2.65 -25.49 -5.49
C ASP A 132 -3.94 -25.18 -4.73
N PRO A 133 -4.87 -26.15 -4.63
CA PRO A 133 -6.18 -25.93 -4.05
C PRO A 133 -6.15 -25.31 -2.65
N VAL A 134 -7.00 -24.30 -2.49
CA VAL A 134 -7.33 -23.69 -1.20
C VAL A 134 -8.69 -24.18 -0.73
N GLU A 135 -8.83 -24.43 0.56
CA GLU A 135 -10.12 -24.74 1.16
C GLU A 135 -10.84 -23.45 1.52
N LEU A 136 -11.91 -23.13 0.79
CA LEU A 136 -12.74 -21.97 1.05
C LEU A 136 -13.95 -22.36 1.92
N THR A 137 -14.12 -21.67 3.03
CA THR A 137 -15.25 -21.88 3.95
C THR A 137 -15.91 -20.55 4.31
N ARG A 138 -17.04 -20.61 5.02
CA ARG A 138 -17.67 -19.43 5.61
C ARG A 138 -16.98 -19.14 6.94
N GLY A 139 -16.39 -17.95 7.05
CA GLY A 139 -15.69 -17.54 8.26
C GLY A 139 -16.64 -16.98 9.34
N PRO A 140 -16.12 -16.76 10.56
CA PRO A 140 -16.90 -16.24 11.69
C PRO A 140 -17.40 -14.80 11.50
N ASN A 141 -16.81 -14.02 10.59
CA ASN A 141 -17.28 -12.68 10.22
C ASN A 141 -18.23 -12.70 9.01
N ASN A 142 -18.75 -13.88 8.65
CA ASN A 142 -19.63 -14.14 7.52
C ASN A 142 -18.99 -13.85 6.14
N GLY A 143 -17.67 -13.73 6.07
CA GLY A 143 -16.88 -13.61 4.85
C GLY A 143 -16.39 -14.95 4.31
N ILE A 144 -15.53 -14.89 3.29
CA ILE A 144 -14.92 -16.09 2.67
C ILE A 144 -13.57 -16.33 3.35
N ALA A 145 -13.46 -17.44 4.07
CA ALA A 145 -12.23 -17.83 4.75
C ALA A 145 -11.39 -18.79 3.90
N ILE A 146 -10.08 -18.59 3.88
CA ILE A 146 -9.11 -19.58 3.40
C ILE A 146 -8.73 -20.45 4.60
N ALA A 147 -9.48 -21.51 4.84
CA ALA A 147 -9.35 -22.34 6.03
C ALA A 147 -8.05 -23.15 6.04
N SER A 148 -7.65 -23.65 4.87
CA SER A 148 -6.44 -24.43 4.69
C SER A 148 -5.88 -24.24 3.28
N VAL A 149 -4.58 -24.50 3.15
CA VAL A 149 -3.90 -24.61 1.85
C VAL A 149 -3.33 -26.02 1.75
N ASN A 150 -3.61 -26.73 0.66
CA ASN A 150 -3.23 -28.14 0.52
C ASN A 150 -3.71 -29.05 1.68
N GLY A 151 -4.90 -28.74 2.24
CA GLY A 151 -5.47 -29.47 3.38
C GLY A 151 -4.73 -29.27 4.71
N GLN A 152 -3.80 -28.30 4.77
CA GLN A 152 -3.03 -27.98 5.96
C GLN A 152 -3.36 -26.59 6.50
N ALA A 153 -3.40 -26.49 7.83
CA ALA A 153 -3.54 -25.20 8.50
C ALA A 153 -2.38 -24.28 8.15
N ILE A 154 -2.69 -23.02 7.84
CA ILE A 154 -1.67 -22.04 7.48
C ILE A 154 -0.92 -21.65 8.75
N THR A 155 0.34 -22.06 8.84
CA THR A 155 1.19 -21.81 10.01
C THR A 155 2.43 -21.02 9.59
N LEU A 156 2.72 -19.94 10.30
CA LEU A 156 3.87 -19.09 10.06
C LEU A 156 4.89 -19.20 11.18
N LYS A 157 6.15 -19.39 10.79
CA LYS A 157 7.30 -19.19 11.66
C LYS A 157 7.67 -17.71 11.66
N ARG A 158 8.45 -17.31 12.66
CA ARG A 158 9.00 -15.96 12.72
C ARG A 158 9.78 -15.65 11.45
N GLY A 159 9.55 -14.45 10.89
CA GLY A 159 10.17 -14.01 9.65
C GLY A 159 9.46 -14.50 8.39
N GLN A 160 8.35 -15.24 8.51
CA GLN A 160 7.54 -15.65 7.37
C GLN A 160 6.31 -14.76 7.19
N ILE A 161 5.86 -14.67 5.95
CA ILE A 161 4.65 -14.01 5.51
C ILE A 161 3.79 -15.03 4.74
N PHE A 162 2.51 -15.10 5.06
CA PHE A 162 1.51 -15.69 4.18
C PHE A 162 0.93 -14.58 3.32
N GLU A 163 0.93 -14.76 2.01
CA GLU A 163 0.28 -13.87 1.05
C GLU A 163 -0.69 -14.68 0.19
N PHE A 164 -1.83 -14.09 -0.13
CA PHE A 164 -2.78 -14.64 -1.09
C PHE A 164 -3.28 -13.55 -2.04
N GLN A 165 -3.66 -13.94 -3.25
CA GLN A 165 -4.20 -13.07 -4.29
C GLN A 165 -5.45 -13.72 -4.89
N VAL A 166 -6.58 -13.03 -4.82
CA VAL A 166 -7.88 -13.49 -5.31
C VAL A 166 -8.26 -12.67 -6.54
N PRO A 167 -8.42 -13.31 -7.70
CA PRO A 167 -8.94 -12.64 -8.88
C PRO A 167 -10.45 -12.39 -8.72
N VAL A 168 -10.90 -11.19 -9.06
CA VAL A 168 -12.30 -10.77 -8.97
C VAL A 168 -12.67 -9.85 -10.14
N VAL A 169 -13.96 -9.73 -10.40
CA VAL A 169 -14.54 -8.70 -11.27
C VAL A 169 -15.59 -7.91 -10.50
N ALA A 170 -15.63 -6.59 -10.64
CA ALA A 170 -16.71 -5.79 -10.06
C ALA A 170 -17.99 -5.94 -10.89
N LYS A 171 -19.13 -6.20 -10.25
CA LYS A 171 -20.47 -6.27 -10.87
C LYS A 171 -21.20 -4.92 -10.87
N ARG A 172 -20.72 -3.97 -10.06
CA ARG A 172 -21.24 -2.61 -9.96
C ARG A 172 -20.11 -1.63 -9.73
N ALA A 173 -20.38 -0.35 -9.94
CA ALA A 173 -19.42 0.68 -9.56
C ALA A 173 -19.10 0.58 -8.05
N LEU A 174 -17.82 0.70 -7.72
CA LEU A 174 -17.32 0.74 -6.35
C LEU A 174 -16.73 2.14 -6.10
N LYS A 175 -17.14 2.75 -5.00
CA LYS A 175 -16.91 4.15 -4.67
C LYS A 175 -15.76 4.35 -3.67
N GLY A 176 -15.18 3.28 -3.15
CA GLY A 176 -14.06 3.27 -2.21
C GLY A 176 -14.23 4.27 -1.08
N THR A 177 -13.34 5.27 -1.03
CA THR A 177 -13.29 6.30 0.01
C THR A 177 -14.50 7.25 0.05
N ALA A 178 -15.35 7.25 -0.97
CA ALA A 178 -16.63 7.98 -0.92
C ALA A 178 -17.72 7.20 -0.14
N THR A 179 -17.39 6.03 0.39
CA THR A 179 -18.20 5.29 1.37
C THR A 179 -17.53 5.30 2.74
N PRO A 180 -18.27 5.08 3.84
CA PRO A 180 -17.68 5.03 5.18
C PRO A 180 -16.60 3.95 5.28
N ALA A 181 -15.42 4.32 5.77
CA ALA A 181 -14.37 3.36 6.10
C ALA A 181 -14.79 2.50 7.30
N PRO A 182 -14.42 1.21 7.33
CA PRO A 182 -14.69 0.33 8.47
C PRO A 182 -13.99 0.92 9.70
N SER A 183 -14.77 1.26 10.74
CA SER A 183 -14.27 1.96 11.93
C SER A 183 -14.93 1.51 13.24
N CYS A 184 -15.68 0.40 13.18
CA CYS A 184 -16.31 -0.23 14.35
C CYS A 184 -15.28 -0.60 15.44
N TYR A 185 -15.78 -0.66 16.67
CA TYR A 185 -14.96 -0.95 17.85
C TYR A 185 -14.31 -2.33 17.75
N GLU A 186 -15.08 -3.34 17.37
CA GLU A 186 -14.70 -4.75 17.29
C GLU A 186 -13.44 -4.94 16.45
N ARG A 187 -13.36 -4.27 15.30
CA ARG A 187 -12.18 -4.30 14.42
C ARG A 187 -10.97 -3.63 15.05
N THR A 188 -11.14 -2.46 15.65
CA THR A 188 -10.02 -1.77 16.30
C THR A 188 -9.51 -2.51 17.54
N ALA A 189 -10.41 -3.21 18.24
CA ALA A 189 -10.12 -4.06 19.39
C ALA A 189 -9.57 -5.45 19.01
N GLY A 190 -9.58 -5.82 17.72
CA GLY A 190 -9.12 -7.13 17.25
C GLY A 190 -10.03 -8.30 17.63
N ILE A 191 -11.34 -8.04 17.74
CA ILE A 191 -12.37 -9.00 18.12
C ILE A 191 -13.04 -9.62 16.88
N ALA A 192 -13.34 -8.80 15.87
CA ALA A 192 -14.05 -9.18 14.65
C ALA A 192 -13.85 -8.10 13.57
N ALA A 193 -14.14 -8.41 12.30
CA ALA A 193 -14.25 -7.38 11.26
C ALA A 193 -15.49 -6.50 11.48
N CYS A 194 -15.51 -5.32 10.85
CA CYS A 194 -16.76 -4.55 10.80
C CYS A 194 -17.79 -5.25 9.92
N PRO A 195 -19.08 -5.23 10.29
CA PRO A 195 -20.14 -5.73 9.44
C PRO A 195 -20.07 -5.13 8.03
N VAL A 196 -20.30 -5.95 7.01
CA VAL A 196 -20.29 -5.50 5.59
C VAL A 196 -21.24 -4.31 5.39
N ALA A 197 -22.41 -4.35 6.02
CA ALA A 197 -23.43 -3.29 5.95
C ALA A 197 -22.94 -1.90 6.41
N THR A 198 -21.87 -1.82 7.22
CA THR A 198 -21.31 -0.56 7.73
C THR A 198 -19.92 -0.25 7.18
N SER A 199 -19.40 -1.09 6.29
CA SER A 199 -18.02 -1.02 5.80
C SER A 199 -17.90 -0.46 4.38
N GLY A 200 -19.03 -0.19 3.71
CA GLY A 200 -19.05 0.41 2.38
C GLY A 200 -18.30 -0.42 1.33
N ASP A 201 -17.71 0.27 0.36
CA ASP A 201 -16.91 -0.33 -0.72
C ASP A 201 -15.46 -0.51 -0.27
N HIS A 202 -15.26 -1.26 0.83
CA HIS A 202 -13.94 -1.61 1.35
C HIS A 202 -13.81 -3.13 1.45
N LEU A 203 -12.62 -3.63 1.09
CA LEU A 203 -12.18 -4.95 1.49
C LEU A 203 -11.64 -4.85 2.91
N GLN A 204 -12.13 -5.69 3.81
CA GLN A 204 -11.44 -6.04 5.05
C GLN A 204 -10.89 -7.46 4.89
N VAL A 205 -9.69 -7.72 5.40
CA VAL A 205 -9.20 -9.09 5.55
C VAL A 205 -9.01 -9.36 7.03
N ALA A 206 -9.90 -10.14 7.63
CA ALA A 206 -9.80 -10.51 9.02
C ALA A 206 -8.88 -11.72 9.16
N PHE A 207 -7.61 -11.48 9.48
CA PHE A 207 -6.68 -12.55 9.79
C PHE A 207 -6.93 -13.03 11.21
N GLN A 208 -7.65 -14.15 11.35
CA GLN A 208 -7.72 -14.84 12.63
C GLN A 208 -6.33 -15.35 12.97
N VAL A 209 -5.82 -15.02 14.14
CA VAL A 209 -4.47 -15.40 14.58
C VAL A 209 -4.51 -16.14 15.91
N ALA A 210 -3.78 -17.24 16.00
CA ALA A 210 -3.78 -18.09 17.19
C ALA A 210 -2.41 -18.71 17.48
N GLY A 211 -2.18 -19.03 18.75
CA GLY A 211 -1.01 -19.82 19.19
C GLY A 211 0.25 -19.02 19.49
N HIS A 212 0.29 -17.71 19.26
CA HIS A 212 1.45 -16.83 19.50
C HIS A 212 1.35 -15.95 20.74
N GLY A 213 0.21 -15.97 21.44
CA GLY A 213 0.00 -15.22 22.69
C GLY A 213 -0.21 -13.71 22.50
N GLY A 214 -0.75 -13.30 21.35
CA GLY A 214 -1.09 -11.91 21.05
C GLY A 214 -2.33 -11.39 21.78
N ASP A 215 -2.49 -10.07 21.76
CA ASP A 215 -3.61 -9.35 22.39
C ASP A 215 -4.87 -9.26 21.50
N LYS A 216 -4.85 -9.87 20.31
CA LYS A 216 -5.97 -9.86 19.36
C LYS A 216 -6.31 -11.26 18.87
N ASN A 217 -7.61 -11.49 18.64
CA ASN A 217 -8.10 -12.66 17.91
C ASN A 217 -8.00 -12.44 16.39
N PHE A 218 -8.17 -11.19 15.96
CA PHE A 218 -8.09 -10.79 14.55
C PHE A 218 -7.18 -9.58 14.35
N VAL A 219 -6.35 -9.66 13.32
CA VAL A 219 -5.68 -8.51 12.72
C VAL A 219 -6.39 -8.22 11.40
N THR A 220 -7.06 -7.08 11.31
CA THR A 220 -8.03 -6.76 10.25
C THR A 220 -7.65 -5.46 9.51
N PRO A 221 -6.63 -5.49 8.64
CA PRO A 221 -6.40 -4.42 7.68
C PRO A 221 -7.58 -4.26 6.72
N TYR A 222 -7.66 -3.11 6.07
CA TYR A 222 -8.68 -2.80 5.07
C TYR A 222 -8.16 -1.87 3.97
N VAL A 223 -8.74 -1.97 2.77
CA VAL A 223 -8.45 -1.11 1.61
C VAL A 223 -9.74 -0.65 0.94
N PRO A 224 -9.85 0.61 0.49
CA PRO A 224 -10.97 1.03 -0.35
C PRO A 224 -10.88 0.38 -1.75
N LEU A 225 -12.02 -0.11 -2.24
CA LEU A 225 -12.14 -0.73 -3.56
C LEU A 225 -12.82 0.23 -4.53
N PHE A 226 -12.35 0.25 -5.77
CA PHE A 226 -12.84 1.15 -6.81
C PHE A 226 -13.19 0.38 -8.07
N ALA A 227 -14.30 0.76 -8.70
CA ALA A 227 -14.65 0.29 -10.03
C ALA A 227 -15.48 1.35 -10.76
N ALA A 228 -15.09 1.72 -11.98
CA ALA A 228 -15.82 2.68 -12.80
C ALA A 228 -17.05 2.03 -13.45
N GLY A 229 -18.20 2.72 -13.46
CA GLY A 229 -19.44 2.21 -14.07
C GLY A 229 -19.36 2.04 -15.59
N THR A 230 -20.28 1.25 -16.16
CA THR A 230 -20.35 0.95 -17.61
C THR A 230 -20.90 2.09 -18.46
N ASP A 231 -21.62 3.04 -17.86
CA ASP A 231 -22.30 4.12 -18.56
C ASP A 231 -21.82 5.49 -18.08
N THR A 232 -21.04 6.20 -18.89
CA THR A 232 -21.24 7.62 -19.27
C THR A 232 -20.04 8.13 -20.07
N GLY A 233 -20.25 8.32 -21.38
CA GLY A 233 -19.56 9.39 -22.07
C GLY A 233 -19.91 10.73 -21.40
N GLY A 234 -18.90 11.57 -21.17
CA GLY A 234 -19.08 13.00 -20.87
C GLY A 234 -19.72 13.33 -19.52
N GLY A 235 -18.96 13.19 -18.43
CA GLY A 235 -19.35 13.73 -17.13
C GLY A 235 -18.15 13.91 -16.22
N ALA A 236 -17.48 15.06 -16.32
CA ALA A 236 -16.45 15.46 -15.37
C ALA A 236 -17.05 15.50 -13.96
N GLY A 237 -16.67 14.54 -13.12
CA GLY A 237 -17.21 14.39 -11.77
C GLY A 237 -16.40 13.44 -10.91
N GLY A 238 -15.22 13.89 -10.47
CA GLY A 238 -14.59 13.43 -9.23
C GLY A 238 -14.07 11.99 -9.20
N GLY A 239 -13.46 11.52 -10.29
CA GLY A 239 -12.71 10.26 -10.31
C GLY A 239 -11.40 10.40 -9.54
N GLY A 240 -11.31 9.74 -8.38
CA GLY A 240 -10.05 9.42 -7.72
C GLY A 240 -9.30 8.36 -8.53
N GLY A 241 -8.83 8.74 -9.71
CA GLY A 241 -7.72 8.03 -10.34
C GLY A 241 -6.51 8.12 -9.41
N ALA A 242 -5.58 7.18 -9.54
CA ALA A 242 -4.22 7.43 -9.11
C ALA A 242 -3.69 8.60 -9.95
N ILE A 243 -4.00 9.83 -9.54
CA ILE A 243 -3.21 11.00 -9.92
C ILE A 243 -1.81 10.62 -9.46
N ALA A 244 -0.82 10.62 -10.38
CA ALA A 244 0.57 10.47 -10.00
C ALA A 244 0.81 11.35 -8.77
N LYS A 245 0.93 10.71 -7.59
CA LYS A 245 0.96 11.45 -6.34
C LYS A 245 2.14 12.39 -6.44
N ALA A 246 1.91 13.66 -6.17
CA ALA A 246 2.98 14.64 -6.22
C ALA A 246 4.11 14.16 -5.31
N THR A 247 5.31 14.01 -5.86
CA THR A 247 6.51 13.77 -5.05
C THR A 247 6.58 14.87 -4.00
N SER A 248 6.88 14.49 -2.76
CA SER A 248 7.01 15.46 -1.69
C SER A 248 8.40 15.49 -1.09
N SER A 249 8.78 16.67 -0.62
CA SER A 249 9.99 16.88 0.17
C SER A 249 9.58 17.40 1.54
N THR A 250 9.92 16.64 2.58
CA THR A 250 9.70 17.06 3.96
C THR A 250 11.00 17.64 4.53
N SER A 251 10.94 18.83 5.10
CA SER A 251 12.02 19.43 5.88
C SER A 251 11.51 19.80 7.27
N ALA A 252 12.41 19.86 8.25
CA ALA A 252 12.02 20.17 9.63
C ALA A 252 13.08 20.98 10.37
N THR A 253 12.62 22.00 11.10
CA THR A 253 13.43 22.77 12.06
C THR A 253 12.99 22.46 13.48
N PHE A 254 13.95 22.11 14.34
CA PHE A 254 13.69 21.71 15.73
C PHE A 254 14.24 22.74 16.72
N LYS A 255 13.35 23.31 17.53
CA LYS A 255 13.68 24.11 18.72
C LYS A 255 13.33 23.30 19.97
N VAL A 256 14.27 22.47 20.42
CA VAL A 256 14.09 21.50 21.51
C VAL A 256 15.01 21.81 22.70
N SER A 257 14.59 21.42 23.90
CA SER A 257 15.31 21.68 25.15
C SER A 257 15.15 20.52 26.12
N ALA A 258 16.15 20.30 26.98
CA ALA A 258 16.06 19.35 28.08
C ALA A 258 15.17 19.85 29.24
N ARG A 259 14.83 21.15 29.27
CA ARG A 259 14.14 21.77 30.41
C ARG A 259 12.63 21.93 30.18
N LYS A 260 12.22 22.22 28.95
CA LYS A 260 10.83 22.52 28.57
C LYS A 260 10.42 21.81 27.28
N LYS A 261 9.10 21.74 27.02
CA LYS A 261 8.56 21.26 25.74
C LYS A 261 9.15 22.07 24.59
N GLY A 262 9.44 21.38 23.48
CA GLY A 262 10.03 21.97 22.29
C GLY A 262 8.99 22.32 21.23
N LYS A 263 9.49 22.84 20.10
CA LYS A 263 8.72 23.14 18.90
C LYS A 263 9.41 22.50 17.70
N ALA A 264 8.66 21.81 16.86
CA ALA A 264 9.11 21.39 15.53
C ALA A 264 8.27 22.14 14.50
N THR A 265 8.94 22.79 13.55
CA THR A 265 8.27 23.35 12.36
C THR A 265 8.62 22.44 11.20
N VAL A 266 7.62 21.73 10.69
CA VAL A 266 7.74 20.80 9.58
C VAL A 266 7.14 21.45 8.35
N THR A 267 7.89 21.44 7.26
CA THR A 267 7.46 21.96 5.96
C THR A 267 7.44 20.81 4.97
N VAL A 268 6.28 20.54 4.40
CA VAL A 268 6.08 19.57 3.33
C VAL A 268 5.87 20.35 2.04
N GLN A 269 6.74 20.14 1.05
CA GLN A 269 6.63 20.73 -0.28
C GLN A 269 6.18 19.66 -1.26
N ALA A 270 5.17 19.98 -2.06
CA ALA A 270 4.67 19.14 -3.14
C ALA A 270 3.96 20.04 -4.17
N SER A 271 3.79 19.56 -5.40
CA SER A 271 3.02 20.27 -6.43
C SER A 271 1.51 20.28 -6.15
N ALA A 272 1.02 19.33 -5.35
CA ALA A 272 -0.34 19.32 -4.82
C ALA A 272 -0.35 19.69 -3.33
N ALA A 273 -1.48 20.22 -2.83
CA ALA A 273 -1.60 20.65 -1.43
C ALA A 273 -1.41 19.46 -0.47
N PRO A 274 -0.33 19.44 0.34
CA PRO A 274 -0.05 18.32 1.23
C PRO A 274 -0.99 18.37 2.44
N THR A 275 -1.64 17.24 2.71
CA THR A 275 -2.52 17.05 3.88
C THR A 275 -2.23 15.70 4.54
N GLY A 276 -2.67 15.45 5.77
CA GLY A 276 -2.50 14.16 6.43
C GLY A 276 -1.51 14.18 7.59
N GLU A 277 -1.11 13.01 8.06
CA GLU A 277 -0.37 12.88 9.33
C GLU A 277 1.10 13.26 9.19
N VAL A 278 1.60 13.98 10.19
CA VAL A 278 3.02 14.27 10.39
C VAL A 278 3.45 13.83 11.79
N VAL A 279 4.49 13.01 11.85
CA VAL A 279 5.10 12.55 13.11
C VAL A 279 6.56 12.96 13.20
N VAL A 280 7.01 13.28 14.42
CA VAL A 280 8.44 13.48 14.72
C VAL A 280 8.91 12.31 15.58
N ARG A 281 9.96 11.63 15.14
CA ARG A 281 10.55 10.49 15.84
C ARG A 281 11.95 10.82 16.35
N ASP A 282 12.29 10.27 17.51
CA ASP A 282 13.66 10.23 18.01
C ASP A 282 14.28 8.85 17.77
N LEU A 283 15.12 8.77 16.75
CA LEU A 283 15.79 7.53 16.35
C LEU A 283 16.82 7.07 17.39
N ALA A 284 17.33 7.97 18.24
CA ALA A 284 18.22 7.59 19.34
C ALA A 284 17.47 6.85 20.48
N ARG A 285 16.13 6.85 20.44
CA ARG A 285 15.25 6.23 21.43
C ARG A 285 14.32 5.23 20.76
N LYS A 286 14.89 4.34 19.95
CA LYS A 286 14.16 3.27 19.23
C LYS A 286 13.00 3.80 18.38
N GLY A 287 13.12 5.01 17.81
CA GLY A 287 12.08 5.59 16.95
C GLY A 287 10.84 6.11 17.68
N ARG A 288 10.94 6.35 19.00
CA ARG A 288 9.85 6.92 19.82
C ARG A 288 9.29 8.20 19.18
N ILE A 289 7.97 8.28 19.09
CA ILE A 289 7.26 9.48 18.63
C ILE A 289 7.33 10.54 19.73
N VAL A 290 7.86 11.72 19.40
CA VAL A 290 8.04 12.86 20.30
C VAL A 290 7.15 14.05 19.95
N ALA A 291 6.52 14.02 18.76
CA ALA A 291 5.45 14.93 18.37
C ALA A 291 4.59 14.27 17.28
N ARG A 292 3.31 14.64 17.21
CA ARG A 292 2.36 14.21 16.17
C ARG A 292 1.39 15.36 15.90
N GLY A 293 0.95 15.50 14.66
CA GLY A 293 -0.19 16.33 14.30
C GLY A 293 -0.63 16.10 12.86
N THR A 294 -1.70 16.78 12.49
CA THR A 294 -2.31 16.64 11.16
C THR A 294 -2.11 17.92 10.37
N LEU A 295 -1.55 17.78 9.17
CA LEU A 295 -1.44 18.85 8.19
C LEU A 295 -2.79 18.96 7.44
N SER A 296 -3.57 20.01 7.69
CA SER A 296 -4.73 20.40 6.87
C SER A 296 -4.37 21.39 5.76
N ALA A 297 -5.27 21.56 4.79
CA ALA A 297 -5.08 22.46 3.64
C ALA A 297 -4.75 23.92 4.04
N GLY A 298 -5.39 24.43 5.10
CA GLY A 298 -5.15 25.79 5.62
C GLY A 298 -3.76 26.03 6.24
N HIS A 299 -2.93 24.99 6.39
CA HIS A 299 -1.55 25.15 6.86
C HIS A 299 -0.56 25.48 5.72
N HIS A 300 -0.99 25.40 4.46
CA HIS A 300 -0.13 25.68 3.29
C HIS A 300 1.21 24.91 3.32
N GLY A 301 1.17 23.64 3.72
CA GLY A 301 2.34 22.77 3.82
C GLY A 301 3.24 22.99 5.05
N VAL A 302 2.90 23.92 5.95
CA VAL A 302 3.72 24.22 7.13
C VAL A 302 2.98 23.88 8.42
N LEU A 303 3.44 22.85 9.13
CA LEU A 303 2.87 22.43 10.41
C LEU A 303 3.83 22.71 11.57
N THR A 304 3.31 23.38 12.59
CA THR A 304 4.01 23.57 13.86
C THR A 304 3.52 22.55 14.89
N LEU A 305 4.42 21.69 15.36
CA LEU A 305 4.14 20.67 16.35
C LEU A 305 4.77 21.01 17.70
N LYS A 306 4.02 20.74 18.78
CA LYS A 306 4.55 20.76 20.15
C LYS A 306 5.33 19.46 20.37
N VAL A 307 6.63 19.58 20.61
CA VAL A 307 7.52 18.44 20.87
C VAL A 307 7.54 18.18 22.37
N ALA A 308 7.39 16.91 22.76
CA ALA A 308 7.57 16.49 24.14
C ALA A 308 8.92 16.94 24.70
N LYS A 309 8.99 17.14 26.02
CA LYS A 309 10.26 17.45 26.69
C LYS A 309 11.23 16.30 26.45
N LEU A 310 12.37 16.59 25.82
CA LEU A 310 13.41 15.61 25.56
C LEU A 310 14.33 15.52 26.78
N GLY A 311 14.92 14.34 27.01
CA GLY A 311 15.92 14.17 28.07
C GLY A 311 17.24 14.89 27.75
N LYS A 312 18.17 14.89 28.71
CA LYS A 312 19.57 15.23 28.40
C LYS A 312 20.20 14.12 27.57
N GLY A 313 21.18 14.45 26.73
CA GLY A 313 21.95 13.50 25.93
C GLY A 313 21.83 13.69 24.42
N LYS A 314 22.25 12.67 23.66
CA LYS A 314 22.24 12.67 22.19
C LYS A 314 20.85 12.30 21.66
N HIS A 315 20.39 13.01 20.63
CA HIS A 315 19.11 12.79 19.94
C HIS A 315 19.31 12.80 18.43
N ARG A 316 18.46 12.04 17.74
CA ARG A 316 18.41 11.96 16.26
C ARG A 316 16.98 12.15 15.82
N LEU A 317 16.59 13.40 15.57
CA LEU A 317 15.21 13.73 15.24
C LEU A 317 14.95 13.65 13.74
N VAL A 318 13.80 13.10 13.37
CA VAL A 318 13.33 13.02 11.99
C VAL A 318 11.84 13.34 11.96
N ALA A 319 11.40 14.14 10.99
CA ALA A 319 9.98 14.33 10.70
C ALA A 319 9.58 13.43 9.54
N GLN A 320 8.45 12.75 9.68
CA GLN A 320 7.86 11.88 8.66
C GLN A 320 6.47 12.38 8.33
N TYR A 321 6.23 12.57 7.05
CA TYR A 321 4.93 12.85 6.49
C TYR A 321 4.37 11.56 5.89
N ALA A 322 3.17 11.16 6.31
CA ALA A 322 2.57 9.89 5.91
C ALA A 322 2.00 9.90 4.48
N GLY A 323 1.97 11.05 3.81
CA GLY A 323 1.33 11.21 2.52
C GLY A 323 -0.15 11.59 2.63
N SER A 324 -0.76 11.80 1.47
CA SER A 324 -2.20 12.03 1.29
C SER A 324 -2.69 11.32 0.03
N PRO A 325 -3.99 11.36 -0.28
CA PRO A 325 -4.49 10.86 -1.56
C PRO A 325 -3.78 11.46 -2.78
N GLY A 326 -3.29 12.70 -2.72
CA GLY A 326 -2.64 13.39 -3.85
C GLY A 326 -1.14 13.64 -3.71
N VAL A 327 -0.51 13.27 -2.58
CA VAL A 327 0.88 13.59 -2.28
C VAL A 327 1.58 12.37 -1.67
N GLN A 328 2.78 12.02 -2.16
CA GLN A 328 3.56 10.88 -1.68
C GLN A 328 4.05 11.11 -0.24
N PRO A 329 4.23 10.06 0.57
CA PRO A 329 4.94 10.17 1.85
C PRO A 329 6.38 10.64 1.63
N SER A 330 6.93 11.35 2.61
CA SER A 330 8.34 11.74 2.59
C SER A 330 8.89 11.93 4.00
N THR A 331 10.22 11.91 4.10
CA THR A 331 10.93 11.97 5.38
C THR A 331 12.00 13.06 5.33
N SER A 332 12.16 13.81 6.43
CA SER A 332 13.20 14.83 6.53
C SER A 332 14.59 14.23 6.69
N ALA A 333 15.61 15.03 6.41
CA ALA A 333 16.97 14.71 6.86
C ALA A 333 17.03 14.53 8.39
N VAL A 334 17.92 13.66 8.85
CA VAL A 334 18.11 13.38 10.28
C VAL A 334 18.84 14.55 10.95
N ARG A 335 18.19 15.20 11.92
CA ARG A 335 18.83 16.23 12.75
C ARG A 335 19.47 15.60 13.99
N LYS A 336 20.80 15.58 14.01
CA LYS A 336 21.60 15.18 15.19
C LYS A 336 21.74 16.37 16.14
N LEU A 337 21.44 16.19 17.42
CA LEU A 337 21.62 17.23 18.45
C LEU A 337 21.95 16.63 19.81
N ARG A 338 22.62 17.40 20.67
CA ARG A 338 22.94 17.02 22.04
C ARG A 338 22.38 18.04 23.02
N LEU A 339 21.50 17.60 23.91
CA LEU A 339 20.89 18.45 24.94
C LEU A 339 21.68 18.33 26.24
N LYS A 340 21.97 19.49 26.86
CA LYS A 340 22.69 19.62 28.14
C LYS A 340 21.72 19.88 29.31
#